data_AF-A0A6C0IZZ8-F1
#
_entry.id   AF-A0A6C0IZZ8-F1
#
_cell.length_a   1.000
_cell.length_b   1.000
_cell.length_c   1.000
_cell.angle_alpha   90.00
_cell.angle_beta   90.00
_cell.angle_gamma   90.00
#
_symmetry.space_group_name_H-M   'P 1'
#
loop_
_entity.id
_entity.type
_entity.pdbx_description
1 polymer ?
#
loop_
_entity_poly.entity_id
_entity_poly.type
_entity_poly.pdbx_seq_one_letter_code
_entity_poly.pdbx_strand_id
1 'polypeptide(L)'
;MSIPKKFINMTHSVQKILKEQALKSNCIQKLGAVITKGRNKIICRGHNDNMRTSFLNIISPCQHAEMNVATQFLNSFIKPNQLKVS
;
A
#
# COMPACT_ATOMS: atom_id res chain seq x y z
N MET A 1 -25.82 -12.16 7.01
CA MET A 1 -24.36 -12.20 7.19
C MET A 1 -23.91 -10.91 7.86
N SER A 2 -23.56 -10.98 9.14
CA SER A 2 -23.11 -9.83 9.93
C SER A 2 -21.63 -9.58 9.67
N ILE A 3 -21.30 -8.41 9.12
CA ILE A 3 -19.92 -7.94 8.95
C ILE A 3 -19.28 -7.85 10.35
N PRO A 4 -18.11 -8.47 10.58
CA PRO A 4 -17.49 -8.46 11.91
C PRO A 4 -17.20 -7.02 12.37
N LYS A 5 -17.73 -6.66 13.55
CA LYS A 5 -17.67 -5.35 14.22
C LYS A 5 -16.25 -4.88 14.64
N LYS A 6 -15.19 -5.34 13.97
CA LYS A 6 -13.78 -5.00 14.26
C LYS A 6 -13.15 -3.99 13.28
N PHE A 7 -13.86 -3.54 12.25
CA PHE A 7 -13.45 -2.37 11.45
C PHE A 7 -13.79 -1.07 12.18
N ILE A 8 -13.08 -0.87 13.28
CA ILE A 8 -13.16 0.26 14.21
C ILE A 8 -12.76 1.54 13.46
N ASN A 9 -13.71 2.46 13.27
CA ASN A 9 -13.55 3.88 12.96
C ASN A 9 -12.19 4.28 12.36
N MET A 10 -11.99 3.98 11.08
CA MET A 10 -10.90 4.57 10.32
C MET A 10 -11.12 6.08 10.24
N THR A 11 -10.11 6.88 10.56
CA THR A 11 -10.27 8.34 10.56
C THR A 11 -10.59 8.85 9.16
N HIS A 12 -11.40 9.92 9.09
CA HIS A 12 -11.79 10.55 7.83
C HIS A 12 -10.57 10.97 6.98
N SER A 13 -9.45 11.31 7.64
CA SER A 13 -8.18 11.62 6.99
C SER A 13 -7.57 10.42 6.25
N VAL A 14 -7.60 9.23 6.86
CA VAL A 14 -7.06 8.01 6.24
C VAL A 14 -7.93 7.57 5.06
N GLN A 15 -9.26 7.65 5.20
CA GLN A 15 -10.20 7.37 4.10
C GLN A 15 -9.99 8.31 2.90
N LYS A 16 -9.82 9.62 3.18
CA LYS A 16 -9.52 10.60 2.13
C LYS A 16 -8.24 10.23 1.37
N ILE A 17 -7.18 9.87 2.09
CA ILE A 17 -5.88 9.53 1.48
C ILE A 17 -5.95 8.23 0.68
N LEU A 18 -6.68 7.23 1.16
CA LEU A 18 -6.94 5.99 0.41
C LEU A 18 -7.63 6.30 -0.92
N LYS A 19 -8.66 7.15 -0.90
CA LYS A 19 -9.37 7.57 -2.12
C LYS A 19 -8.46 8.34 -3.07
N GLU A 20 -7.65 9.27 -2.55
CA GLU A 20 -6.66 10.01 -3.33
C GLU A 20 -5.62 9.10 -3.97
N GLN A 21 -5.18 8.03 -3.29
CA GLN A 21 -4.27 7.06 -3.90
C GLN A 21 -4.98 6.22 -4.96
N ALA A 22 -6.18 5.71 -4.67
CA ALA A 22 -6.94 4.90 -5.62
C ALA A 22 -7.16 5.66 -6.95
N LEU A 23 -7.43 6.97 -6.89
CA LEU A 23 -7.62 7.79 -8.10
C LEU A 23 -6.39 7.87 -9.01
N LYS A 24 -5.19 7.61 -8.48
CA LYS A 24 -3.95 7.58 -9.27
C LYS A 24 -3.75 6.28 -10.03
N SER A 25 -4.50 5.23 -9.69
CA SER A 25 -4.40 3.94 -10.37
C SER A 25 -4.92 4.04 -11.81
N ASN A 26 -4.16 3.45 -12.73
CA ASN A 26 -4.50 3.20 -14.13
C ASN A 26 -5.25 1.87 -14.34
N CYS A 27 -5.46 1.09 -13.29
CA CYS A 27 -6.19 -0.18 -13.36
C CYS A 27 -7.70 0.05 -13.47
N ILE A 28 -8.41 -0.94 -14.04
CA ILE A 28 -9.88 -0.95 -14.08
C ILE A 28 -10.45 -0.91 -12.65
N GLN A 29 -9.91 -1.76 -11.78
CA GLN A 29 -10.19 -1.70 -10.34
C GLN A 29 -9.19 -0.77 -9.67
N LYS A 30 -9.67 0.35 -9.14
CA LYS A 30 -8.84 1.39 -8.52
C LYS A 30 -8.71 1.15 -7.02
N LEU A 31 -7.54 0.69 -6.59
CA LEU A 31 -7.24 0.35 -5.21
C LEU A 31 -6.16 1.28 -4.65
N GLY A 32 -6.40 1.79 -3.45
CA GLY A 32 -5.42 2.51 -2.65
C GLY A 32 -5.11 1.72 -1.40
N ALA A 33 -3.86 1.79 -0.94
CA ALA A 33 -3.43 1.21 0.32
C ALA A 33 -2.59 2.21 1.12
N VAL A 34 -2.60 2.06 2.43
CA VAL A 34 -1.79 2.84 3.36
C VAL A 34 -1.32 1.95 4.51
N ILE A 35 -0.08 2.13 4.95
CA ILE A 35 0.42 1.58 6.21
C ILE A 35 0.39 2.72 7.22
N THR A 36 -0.23 2.48 8.37
CA THR A 36 -0.28 3.45 9.48
C THR A 36 0.46 2.91 10.70
N LYS A 37 1.03 3.82 11.49
CA LYS A 37 1.47 3.54 12.86
C LYS A 37 0.37 4.03 13.81
N GLY A 38 -0.37 3.09 14.38
CA GLY A 38 -1.59 3.42 15.14
C GLY A 38 -2.69 3.96 14.22
N ARG A 39 -3.58 4.80 14.76
CA ARG A 39 -4.81 5.21 14.07
C ARG A 39 -4.65 6.39 13.09
N ASN A 40 -3.64 7.25 13.27
CA ASN A 40 -3.58 8.54 12.57
C ASN A 40 -2.27 8.82 11.82
N LYS A 41 -1.17 8.11 12.12
CA LYS A 41 0.12 8.38 11.48
C LYS A 41 0.29 7.52 10.25
N ILE A 42 0.30 8.12 9.07
CA ILE A 42 0.59 7.40 7.82
C ILE A 42 2.10 7.29 7.67
N ILE A 43 2.54 6.07 7.37
CA ILE A 43 3.94 5.70 7.18
C ILE A 43 4.24 5.59 5.69
N CYS A 44 3.43 4.82 4.97
CA CYS A 44 3.53 4.63 3.52
C CYS A 44 2.14 4.66 2.89
N ARG A 45 2.06 5.03 1.62
CA ARG A 45 0.81 5.12 0.85
C ARG A 45 1.06 4.81 -0.63
N GLY A 46 0.11 4.16 -1.27
CA GLY A 46 0.31 3.68 -2.64
C GLY A 46 -0.98 3.19 -3.26
N HIS A 47 -0.88 2.79 -4.51
CA HIS A 47 -1.99 2.33 -5.33
C HIS A 47 -1.55 1.15 -6.18
N ASN A 48 -2.53 0.39 -6.68
CA ASN A 48 -2.25 -0.67 -7.63
C ASN A 48 -1.94 -0.09 -9.01
N ASP A 49 -1.04 -0.75 -9.73
CA ASP A 49 -0.56 -0.33 -11.03
C ASP A 49 -0.49 -1.56 -11.96
N ASN A 50 -0.94 -1.40 -13.21
CA ASN A 50 -0.84 -2.43 -14.25
C ASN A 50 0.36 -2.20 -15.20
N MET A 51 1.16 -1.17 -14.95
CA MET A 51 2.36 -0.90 -15.72
C MET A 51 3.46 -1.91 -15.38
N ARG A 52 4.10 -2.41 -16.44
CA ARG A 52 5.25 -3.31 -16.35
C ARG A 52 6.40 -2.59 -15.66
N THR A 53 6.82 -3.04 -14.48
CA THR A 53 8.05 -2.55 -13.88
C THR A 53 9.22 -3.05 -14.72
N SER A 54 10.03 -2.14 -15.27
CA SER A 54 11.18 -2.45 -16.13
C SER A 54 12.31 -3.19 -15.40
N PHE A 55 12.19 -3.37 -14.09
CA PHE A 55 13.28 -3.76 -13.21
C PHE A 55 13.70 -5.24 -13.33
N LEU A 56 12.79 -6.15 -13.69
CA LEU A 56 13.10 -7.59 -13.74
C LEU A 56 13.06 -8.19 -15.14
N ASN A 57 12.69 -7.42 -16.17
CA ASN A 57 12.41 -7.92 -17.53
C ASN A 57 11.33 -9.04 -17.63
N ILE A 58 10.78 -9.48 -16.49
CA ILE A 58 9.68 -10.44 -16.36
C ILE A 58 8.36 -9.67 -16.49
N ILE A 59 7.38 -10.27 -17.19
CA ILE A 59 6.00 -9.77 -17.21
C ILE A 59 5.40 -10.06 -15.83
N SER A 60 5.59 -9.16 -14.87
CA SER A 60 4.84 -9.24 -13.63
C SER A 60 3.40 -8.79 -13.90
N PRO A 61 2.38 -9.58 -13.53
CA PRO A 61 1.00 -9.11 -13.56
C PRO A 61 0.82 -7.90 -12.63
N CYS A 62 -0.28 -7.17 -12.83
CA CYS A 62 -0.63 -5.95 -12.10
C CYS A 62 -0.18 -5.98 -10.62
N GLN A 63 0.59 -4.98 -10.19
CA GLN A 63 1.03 -4.88 -8.81
C GLN A 63 -0.13 -4.39 -7.94
N HIS A 64 -0.45 -5.14 -6.88
CA HIS A 64 -1.48 -4.76 -5.93
C HIS A 64 -1.05 -3.56 -5.08
N ALA A 65 -2.02 -2.79 -4.58
CA ALA A 65 -1.75 -1.59 -3.80
C ALA A 65 -0.99 -1.94 -2.50
N GLU A 66 -1.34 -3.06 -1.87
CA GLU A 66 -0.69 -3.59 -0.66
C GLU A 66 0.79 -3.88 -0.91
N MET A 67 1.12 -4.50 -2.04
CA MET A 67 2.50 -4.84 -2.41
C MET A 67 3.34 -3.58 -2.67
N ASN A 68 2.76 -2.57 -3.33
CA ASN A 68 3.41 -1.29 -3.57
C ASN A 68 3.78 -0.63 -2.23
N VAL A 69 2.82 -0.53 -1.31
CA VAL A 69 3.04 0.11 -0.01
C VAL A 69 4.01 -0.67 0.88
N ALA A 70 3.97 -2.01 0.85
CA ALA A 70 4.94 -2.85 1.56
C ALA A 70 6.36 -2.62 1.02
N THR A 71 6.53 -2.55 -0.30
CA THR A 71 7.82 -2.26 -0.93
C THR A 71 8.37 -0.90 -0.52
N GLN A 72 7.52 0.14 -0.55
CA GLN A 72 7.89 1.48 -0.07
C GLN A 72 8.30 1.46 1.41
N PHE A 73 7.59 0.68 2.23
CA PHE A 73 7.90 0.56 3.65
C PHE A 73 9.26 -0.10 3.87
N LEU A 74 9.53 -1.22 3.20
CA LEU A 74 10.83 -1.89 3.26
C LEU A 74 11.95 -0.94 2.84
N ASN A 75 11.83 -0.29 1.68
CA ASN A 75 12.88 0.59 1.15
C ASN A 75 13.10 1.86 1.99
N SER A 76 12.06 2.38 2.66
CA SER A 76 12.16 3.63 3.42
C SER A 76 12.51 3.41 4.89
N PHE A 77 12.05 2.31 5.49
CA PHE A 77 12.12 2.10 6.95
C PHE A 77 12.94 0.89 7.36
N ILE A 78 13.13 -0.11 6.49
CA ILE A 78 13.97 -1.28 6.75
C ILE A 78 15.23 -1.14 5.91
N LYS A 79 16.23 -0.38 6.41
CA LYS A 79 17.53 -0.32 5.75
C LYS A 79 18.12 -1.73 5.64
N PRO A 80 18.68 -2.15 4.50
CA PRO A 80 19.23 -3.50 4.32
C PRO A 80 20.29 -3.85 5.40
N ASN A 81 21.05 -2.86 5.87
CA ASN A 81 22.08 -3.05 6.91
C ASN A 81 21.54 -3.28 8.33
N GLN A 82 20.22 -3.27 8.54
CA GLN A 82 19.59 -3.55 9.84
C GLN A 82 18.95 -4.94 9.92
N LEU A 83 18.91 -5.69 8.82
CA LEU A 83 18.56 -7.11 8.84
C LEU A 83 19.78 -7.92 9.29
N LYS A 84 20.07 -7.90 10.60
CA LYS A 84 20.91 -8.93 11.21
C LYS A 84 20.10 -10.22 11.23
N VAL A 85 20.32 -11.09 10.26
CA VAL A 85 19.98 -12.51 10.40
C VAL A 85 21.10 -13.10 11.25
N SER A 86 20.85 -13.16 12.56
CA SER A 86 21.66 -13.93 13.51
C SER A 86 21.12 -15.34 13.62
#